data_AF-A0AAJ3B4K2-F1
#
_entry.id   AF-A0AAJ3B4K2-F1
#
_cell.length_a   1.000
_cell.length_b   1.000
_cell.length_c   1.000
_cell.angle_alpha   90.00
_cell.angle_beta   90.00
_cell.angle_gamma   90.00
#
_symmetry.space_group_name_H-M   'P 1'
#
loop_
_entity.id
_entity.type
_entity.pdbx_description
1 polymer ?
#
loop_
_entity_poly.entity_id
_entity_poly.type
_entity_poly.pdbx_seq_one_letter_code
_entity_poly.pdbx_strand_id
1 'polypeptide(L)'
;MEATIINGSWKGHLGRGLAPRELQFLLWIAQGFTSKEIAREAGIEAGTVKKRLTNAMFKLGVTKRTALVAEAMKRQIITPVCFVLAALLAMHSMISDDSMRRDRRAPERRMAQVRMVRRTECPRLTA
;
A
#
# COMPACT_ATOMS: atom_id res chain seq x y z
N MET A 1 -14.52 6.36 24.33
CA MET A 1 -14.58 7.19 23.11
C MET A 1 -13.15 7.43 22.65
N GLU A 2 -12.64 6.66 21.68
CA GLU A 2 -11.31 6.93 21.11
C GLU A 2 -11.39 8.21 20.27
N ALA A 3 -10.78 9.29 20.74
CA ALA A 3 -10.71 10.52 19.99
C ALA A 3 -9.63 10.40 18.91
N THR A 4 -9.99 10.60 17.64
CA THR A 4 -9.04 10.54 16.52
C THR A 4 -8.76 11.93 15.97
N ILE A 5 -7.49 12.23 15.70
CA ILE A 5 -7.08 13.47 15.03
C ILE A 5 -6.73 13.13 13.60
N ILE A 6 -7.38 13.77 12.63
CA ILE A 6 -7.09 13.59 11.21
C ILE A 6 -6.33 14.82 10.74
N ASN A 7 -5.19 14.61 10.08
CA ASN A 7 -4.47 15.69 9.41
C ASN A 7 -3.97 15.21 8.04
N GLY A 8 -4.54 15.79 6.98
CA GLY A 8 -4.25 15.41 5.59
C GLY A 8 -4.39 13.89 5.39
N SER A 9 -3.32 13.27 4.89
CA SER A 9 -3.26 11.84 4.58
C SER A 9 -3.05 10.91 5.79
N TRP A 10 -3.01 11.45 7.00
CA TRP A 10 -2.69 10.69 8.22
C TRP A 10 -3.80 10.78 9.26
N LYS A 11 -4.12 9.63 9.87
CA LYS A 11 -5.04 9.50 11.00
C LYS A 11 -4.24 9.15 12.25
N GLY A 12 -4.41 9.91 13.32
CA GLY A 12 -3.84 9.66 14.64
C GLY A 12 -4.89 9.22 15.65
N HIS A 13 -4.54 8.30 16.54
CA HIS A 13 -5.40 7.77 17.59
C HIS A 13 -4.92 8.27 18.97
N LEU A 14 -5.79 9.00 19.69
CA LEU A 14 -5.51 9.43 21.06
C LEU A 14 -5.65 8.26 22.04
N GLY A 15 -5.02 8.37 23.21
CA GLY A 15 -5.04 7.33 24.24
C GLY A 15 -3.97 6.24 24.07
N ARG A 16 -3.16 6.28 23.00
CA ARG A 16 -2.08 5.31 22.74
C ARG A 16 -0.69 5.78 23.19
N GLY A 17 -0.62 6.48 24.32
CA GLY A 17 0.64 6.88 24.96
C GLY A 17 1.23 8.24 24.56
N LEU A 18 0.59 8.97 23.62
CA LEU A 18 0.99 10.33 23.24
C LEU A 18 -0.06 11.36 23.67
N ALA A 19 0.40 12.53 24.09
CA ALA A 19 -0.49 13.65 24.38
C ALA A 19 -1.06 14.24 23.07
N PRO A 20 -2.22 14.90 23.09
CA PRO A 20 -2.87 15.39 21.87
C PRO A 20 -1.98 16.30 21.02
N ARG A 21 -1.24 17.22 21.65
CA ARG A 21 -0.34 18.13 20.93
C ARG A 21 0.92 17.44 20.41
N GLU A 22 1.40 16.40 21.10
CA GLU A 22 2.53 15.58 20.63
C GLU A 22 2.12 14.79 19.38
N LEU A 23 0.93 14.19 19.42
CA LEU A 23 0.35 13.47 18.27
C LEU A 23 0.14 14.41 17.08
N GLN A 24 -0.35 15.63 17.31
CA GLN A 24 -0.54 16.62 16.24
C GLN A 24 0.78 16.96 15.53
N PHE A 25 1.86 17.21 16.28
CA PHE A 25 3.17 17.48 15.68
C PHE A 25 3.74 16.25 14.99
N LEU A 26 3.53 15.06 15.54
CA LEU A 26 3.94 13.80 14.91
C LEU A 26 3.25 13.61 13.55
N LEU A 27 1.97 13.95 13.41
CA LEU A 27 1.26 13.88 12.13
C LEU A 27 1.89 14.82 11.08
N TRP A 28 2.28 16.03 11.46
CA TRP A 28 2.98 16.95 10.55
C TRP A 28 4.37 16.43 10.17
N ILE A 29 5.09 15.79 11.08
CA ILE A 29 6.37 15.11 10.74
C ILE A 29 6.14 13.98 9.74
N ALA A 30 5.09 13.19 9.91
CA ALA A 30 4.75 12.10 9.00
C ALA A 30 4.39 12.62 7.59
N GLN A 31 3.92 13.87 7.48
CA GLN A 31 3.72 14.58 6.22
C GLN A 31 5.01 15.20 5.64
N GLY A 32 6.12 15.18 6.37
CA GLY A 32 7.40 15.74 5.93
C GLY A 32 7.70 17.16 6.39
N PHE A 33 6.86 17.77 7.24
CA PHE A 33 7.10 19.12 7.73
C PHE A 33 8.35 19.18 8.63
N THR A 34 9.13 20.25 8.48
CA THR A 34 10.25 20.60 9.34
C THR A 34 9.78 21.24 10.63
N SER A 35 10.61 21.24 11.68
CA SER A 35 10.23 21.85 12.97
C SER A 35 9.95 23.34 12.88
N LYS A 36 10.53 24.05 11.90
CA LYS A 36 10.27 25.47 11.65
C LYS A 36 8.91 25.69 10.99
N GLU A 37 8.53 24.85 10.03
CA GLU A 37 7.21 24.91 9.40
C GLU A 37 6.11 24.54 10.38
N ILE A 38 6.33 23.50 11.19
CA ILE A 38 5.44 23.13 12.31
C ILE A 38 5.28 24.33 13.27
N ALA A 39 6.37 25.00 13.62
CA ALA A 39 6.31 26.16 14.50
C ALA A 39 5.44 27.29 13.92
N ARG A 40 5.65 27.61 12.64
CA ARG A 40 4.88 28.61 11.90
C ARG A 40 3.40 28.28 11.83
N GLU A 41 3.07 27.04 11.46
CA GLU A 41 1.68 26.57 11.32
C GLU A 41 0.97 26.48 12.68
N ALA A 42 1.69 26.11 13.75
CA ALA A 42 1.12 26.03 15.09
C ALA A 42 1.08 27.37 15.84
N GLY A 43 1.67 28.44 15.29
CA GLY A 43 1.76 29.75 15.95
C GLY A 43 2.62 29.76 17.21
N ILE A 44 3.67 28.93 17.27
CA ILE A 44 4.53 28.77 18.45
C ILE A 44 6.01 28.81 18.07
N GLU A 45 6.89 28.88 19.07
CA GLU A 45 8.33 28.85 18.84
C GLU A 45 8.84 27.45 18.42
N ALA A 46 9.82 27.41 17.52
CA ALA A 46 10.44 26.16 17.07
C ALA A 46 11.14 25.38 18.20
N GLY A 47 11.64 26.05 19.24
CA GLY A 47 12.18 25.41 20.45
C GLY A 47 11.11 24.59 21.18
N THR A 48 9.89 25.12 21.28
CA THR A 48 8.75 24.43 21.89
C THR A 48 8.36 23.18 21.12
N VAL A 49 8.36 23.24 19.79
CA VAL A 49 8.12 22.07 18.92
C VAL A 49 9.16 20.99 19.20
N LYS A 50 10.46 21.34 19.19
CA LYS A 50 11.54 20.38 19.48
C LYS A 50 11.38 19.74 20.85
N LYS A 51 11.12 20.53 21.90
CA LYS A 51 10.90 20.02 23.26
C LYS A 51 9.74 19.02 23.31
N ARG A 52 8.62 19.33 22.65
CA ARG A 52 7.45 18.45 22.60
C ARG A 52 7.76 17.15 21.86
N LEU A 53 8.53 17.20 20.78
CA LEU A 53 8.97 16.02 20.04
C LEU A 53 9.96 15.18 20.83
N THR A 54 10.86 15.79 21.60
CA THR A 54 11.75 15.06 22.52
C THR A 54 10.95 14.29 23.56
N ASN A 55 9.90 14.89 24.12
CA ASN A 55 9.00 14.19 25.05
C ASN A 55 8.26 13.03 24.36
N ALA A 56 7.79 13.22 23.12
CA ALA A 56 7.16 12.16 22.33
C ALA A 56 8.15 11.00 22.05
N MET A 57 9.40 11.33 21.71
CA MET A 57 10.48 10.37 21.49
C MET A 57 10.80 9.58 22.75
N PHE A 58 10.89 10.26 23.90
CA PHE A 58 11.07 9.61 25.20
C PHE A 58 9.92 8.65 25.53
N LYS A 59 8.66 9.07 25.34
CA LYS A 59 7.48 8.22 25.57
C LYS A 59 7.44 6.97 24.69
N LEU A 60 7.93 7.07 23.46
CA LEU A 60 7.99 5.94 22.53
C LEU A 60 9.29 5.13 22.60
N GLY A 61 10.28 5.57 23.41
CA GLY A 61 11.56 4.89 23.58
C GLY A 61 12.48 4.99 22.37
N VAL A 62 12.37 6.08 21.59
CA VAL A 62 13.15 6.31 20.37
C VAL A 62 14.04 7.54 20.53
N THR A 63 15.13 7.61 19.75
CA THR A 63 16.08 8.73 19.79
C THR A 63 16.10 9.55 18.51
N LYS A 64 15.65 8.98 17.39
CA LYS A 64 15.66 9.61 16.07
C LYS A 64 14.25 10.02 15.65
N ARG A 65 14.15 11.15 14.96
CA ARG A 65 12.90 11.68 14.40
C ARG A 65 12.23 10.72 13.41
N THR A 66 13.01 10.05 12.56
CA THR A 66 12.48 9.06 11.62
C THR A 66 12.00 7.80 12.34
N ALA A 67 12.73 7.37 13.37
CA ALA A 67 12.33 6.24 14.23
C ALA A 67 11.04 6.55 14.99
N LEU A 68 10.78 7.81 15.36
CA LEU A 68 9.52 8.23 15.97
C LEU A 68 8.32 7.94 15.07
N VAL A 69 8.40 8.25 13.77
CA VAL A 69 7.33 7.96 12.82
C VAL A 69 7.16 6.45 12.64
N ALA A 70 8.27 5.73 12.45
CA ALA A 70 8.25 4.28 12.27
C ALA A 70 7.63 3.55 13.47
N GLU A 71 8.03 3.94 14.69
CA GLU A 71 7.51 3.32 15.92
C GLU A 71 6.05 3.68 16.16
N ALA A 72 5.64 4.91 15.82
CA ALA A 72 4.24 5.31 15.90
C ALA A 72 3.35 4.54 14.90
N MET A 73 3.86 4.23 13.71
CA MET A 73 3.17 3.37 12.75
C MET A 73 3.09 1.93 13.26
N LYS A 74 4.20 1.39 13.77
CA LYS A 74 4.28 0.03 14.33
C LYS A 74 3.28 -0.19 15.47
N ARG A 75 3.11 0.81 16.35
CA ARG A 75 2.17 0.79 17.47
C ARG A 75 0.74 1.22 17.08
N GLN A 76 0.48 1.46 15.79
CA GLN A 76 -0.81 1.93 15.27
C GLN A 76 -1.31 3.22 15.93
N ILE A 77 -0.40 4.08 16.38
CA ILE A 77 -0.73 5.41 16.90
C ILE A 77 -1.11 6.31 15.73
N ILE A 78 -0.35 6.22 14.64
CA ILE A 78 -0.66 6.86 13.36
C ILE A 78 -0.91 5.79 12.29
N THR A 79 -1.84 6.06 11.39
CA THR A 79 -2.16 5.20 10.26
C THR A 79 -2.36 6.07 9.03
N PRO A 80 -1.61 5.83 7.93
CA PRO A 80 -1.88 6.52 6.69
C PRO A 80 -3.21 6.06 6.11
N VAL A 81 -4.00 7.01 5.58
CA VAL A 81 -5.37 6.76 5.12
C VAL A 81 -5.42 5.77 3.95
N CYS A 82 -4.33 5.62 3.20
CA CYS A 82 -4.22 4.66 2.09
C CYS A 82 -4.36 3.19 2.54
N PHE A 83 -4.14 2.85 3.82
CA PHE A 83 -4.41 1.48 4.30
C PHE A 83 -5.89 1.11 4.18
N VAL A 84 -6.81 2.07 4.31
CA VAL A 84 -8.25 1.82 4.13
C VAL A 84 -8.53 1.46 2.68
N LEU A 85 -7.96 2.20 1.74
CA LEU A 85 -8.10 1.91 0.31
C LEU A 85 -7.49 0.56 -0.05
N ALA A 86 -6.29 0.25 0.44
CA ALA A 86 -5.64 -1.04 0.21
C ALA A 86 -6.47 -2.21 0.78
N ALA A 87 -7.04 -2.04 1.97
CA ALA A 87 -7.94 -3.04 2.56
C ALA A 87 -9.20 -3.24 1.72
N LEU A 88 -9.84 -2.16 1.25
CA LEU A 88 -11.01 -2.23 0.37
C LEU A 88 -10.70 -2.97 -0.95
N LEU A 89 -9.58 -2.66 -1.59
CA LEU A 89 -9.15 -3.33 -2.84
C LEU A 89 -8.86 -4.82 -2.64
N ALA A 90 -8.22 -5.19 -1.52
CA ALA A 90 -7.97 -6.58 -1.18
C ALA A 90 -9.28 -7.34 -0.95
N MET A 91 -10.23 -6.75 -0.21
CA MET A 91 -11.54 -7.36 0.06
C MET A 91 -12.38 -7.54 -1.21
N HIS A 92 -12.38 -6.55 -2.12
CA HIS A 92 -13.05 -6.67 -3.42
C HIS A 92 -12.51 -7.84 -4.26
N SER A 93 -11.20 -8.08 -4.23
CA SER A 93 -10.59 -9.22 -4.95
C SER A 93 -11.06 -10.58 -4.41
N MET A 94 -11.35 -10.68 -3.11
CA MET A 94 -11.79 -11.94 -2.49
C MET A 94 -13.27 -12.28 -2.74
N ILE A 95 -14.10 -11.28 -3.06
CA ILE A 95 -15.54 -11.46 -3.31
C ILE A 95 -15.84 -11.99 -4.72
N SER A 96 -14.86 -11.98 -5.64
CA SER A 96 -15.09 -12.22 -7.07
C SER A 96 -14.58 -13.58 -7.62
N ASP A 97 -14.35 -14.60 -6.78
CA ASP A 97 -13.83 -15.91 -7.23
C ASP A 97 -14.93 -16.88 -7.75
N ASP A 98 -15.93 -16.40 -8.49
CA ASP A 98 -16.87 -17.32 -9.19
C ASP A 98 -16.63 -17.41 -10.72
N SER A 99 -15.83 -16.52 -11.32
CA SER A 99 -15.89 -16.32 -12.78
C SER A 99 -14.58 -16.46 -13.59
N MET A 100 -13.59 -17.26 -13.14
CA MET A 100 -12.38 -17.51 -13.96
C MET A 100 -11.97 -18.98 -14.12
N ARG A 101 -12.94 -19.90 -14.27
CA ARG A 101 -12.70 -21.14 -15.04
C ARG A 101 -13.01 -20.87 -16.52
N ARG A 102 -12.09 -20.21 -17.23
CA ARG A 102 -12.11 -20.29 -18.71
C ARG A 102 -11.54 -21.63 -19.12
N ASP A 103 -12.46 -22.57 -19.31
CA ASP A 103 -12.25 -23.83 -20.00
C ASP A 103 -11.37 -23.61 -21.24
N ARG A 104 -10.25 -24.34 -21.33
CA ARG A 104 -9.42 -24.34 -22.54
C ARG A 104 -10.25 -24.94 -23.66
N ARG A 105 -10.86 -24.13 -24.52
CA ARG A 105 -11.40 -24.65 -25.79
C ARG A 105 -10.26 -25.37 -26.52
N ALA A 106 -10.42 -26.68 -26.70
CA ALA A 106 -9.51 -27.50 -27.49
C ALA A 106 -9.37 -26.89 -28.90
N PRO A 107 -8.15 -26.82 -29.46
CA PRO A 107 -7.96 -26.23 -30.78
C PRO A 107 -8.69 -27.06 -31.83
N GLU A 108 -9.59 -26.39 -32.55
CA GLU A 108 -10.36 -26.97 -33.64
C GLU A 108 -9.41 -27.51 -34.71
N ARG A 109 -9.46 -28.82 -34.95
CA ARG A 109 -8.63 -29.48 -35.97
C ARG A 109 -9.03 -28.95 -37.34
N ARG A 110 -8.30 -27.96 -37.85
CA ARG A 110 -8.26 -27.69 -39.30
C ARG A 110 -7.69 -28.93 -39.97
N MET A 111 -8.56 -29.81 -40.45
CA MET A 111 -8.19 -30.82 -41.43
C MET A 111 -7.81 -30.07 -42.71
N ALA A 112 -6.52 -29.83 -42.89
CA ALA A 112 -6.00 -29.45 -44.19
C ALA A 112 -6.34 -30.59 -45.16
N GLN A 113 -7.19 -30.32 -46.15
CA GLN A 113 -7.39 -31.22 -47.28
C GLN A 113 -6.06 -31.31 -48.02
N VAL A 114 -5.27 -32.34 -47.71
CA VAL A 114 -4.14 -32.72 -48.54
C VAL A 114 -4.73 -33.32 -49.81
N ARG A 115 -4.83 -32.50 -50.85
CA ARG A 115 -5.15 -32.95 -52.20
C ARG A 115 -4.02 -33.90 -52.63
N MET A 116 -4.25 -35.21 -52.54
CA MET A 116 -3.35 -36.20 -53.12
C MET A 116 -3.27 -35.93 -54.63
N VAL A 117 -2.18 -35.30 -55.06
CA VAL A 117 -1.79 -35.32 -56.47
C VAL A 117 -1.31 -36.74 -56.73
N ARG A 118 -2.11 -37.50 -57.50
CA ARG A 118 -1.77 -38.86 -57.95
C ARG A 118 -0.50 -38.76 -58.81
N ARG A 119 0.64 -39.09 -58.20
CA ARG A 119 1.92 -39.22 -58.89
C ARG A 119 1.89 -40.52 -59.69
N THR A 120 1.65 -40.42 -60.99
CA THR A 120 1.84 -41.51 -61.94
C THR A 120 3.33 -41.74 -62.11
N GLU A 121 3.85 -42.77 -61.46
CA GLU A 121 5.18 -43.31 -61.75
C GLU A 121 5.03 -44.82 -61.96
N CYS A 122 4.91 -45.20 -63.24
CA CYS A 122 5.27 -46.53 -63.70
C CYS A 122 6.80 -46.65 -63.66
N PRO A 123 7.33 -47.65 -62.96
CA PRO A 123 8.16 -48.67 -63.64
C PRO A 123 7.87 -50.07 -63.03
N ARG A 124 8.05 -51.23 -63.67
CA ARG A 124 9.12 -51.67 -64.55
C ARG A 124 8.73 -53.05 -65.12
N LEU A 125 9.01 -53.25 -66.40
CA LEU A 125 9.51 -54.44 -67.12
C LEU A 125 9.25 -55.87 -66.58
N THR A 126 8.74 -56.73 -67.47
CA THR A 126 9.11 -58.15 -67.74
C THR A 126 8.09 -58.64 -68.80
N ALA A 127 8.40 -59.35 -69.89
CA ALA A 127 9.61 -59.93 -70.47
C ALA A 127 9.48 -59.86 -72.02
#